data_AF-A0A1G8G775-F1
#
_entry.id   AF-A0A1G8G775-F1
#
_cell.length_a   1.000
_cell.length_b   1.000
_cell.length_c   1.000
_cell.angle_alpha   90.00
_cell.angle_beta   90.00
_cell.angle_gamma   90.00
#
_symmetry.space_group_name_H-M   'P 1'
#
loop_
_entity.id
_entity.type
_entity.pdbx_description
1 polymer ?
#
loop_
_entity_poly.entity_id
_entity_poly.type
_entity_poly.pdbx_seq_one_letter_code
_entity_poly.pdbx_strand_id
1 'polypeptide(L)'
;MKSNLVIFLTFFIVSCKSSSGISFVVESINNCSEGSNQIEVDEKAYFDEKSKSLIIYIGENYNQSLQKWIIPLSELNPENVSYQNNDFTQVATTIPNGLKKIKYYQNEIENDSLNQFVYNVHDYCMDKKNIEKFIQHYRNGIRKIDE
;
A
#
# COMPACT_ATOMS: atom_id res chain seq x y z
N MET A 1 -11.77 52.32 21.85
CA MET A 1 -11.49 50.87 21.86
C MET A 1 -11.78 50.30 20.48
N LYS A 2 -10.74 49.87 19.75
CA LYS A 2 -10.91 49.15 18.47
C LYS A 2 -10.98 47.66 18.80
N SER A 3 -12.11 47.04 18.50
CA SER A 3 -12.28 45.59 18.63
C SER A 3 -11.82 44.95 17.33
N ASN A 4 -10.72 44.19 17.37
CA ASN A 4 -10.25 43.39 16.24
C ASN A 4 -11.07 42.11 16.18
N LEU A 5 -11.96 42.03 15.19
CA LEU A 5 -12.68 40.81 14.84
C LEU A 5 -11.71 39.87 14.10
N VAL A 6 -11.22 38.85 14.78
CA VAL A 6 -10.43 37.78 14.16
C VAL A 6 -11.40 36.76 13.58
N ILE A 7 -11.60 36.82 12.26
CA ILE A 7 -12.34 35.80 11.52
C ILE A 7 -11.40 34.62 11.33
N PHE A 8 -11.62 33.54 12.10
CA PHE A 8 -11.01 32.25 11.84
C PHE A 8 -11.64 31.67 10.56
N LEU A 9 -10.94 31.85 9.44
CA LEU A 9 -11.16 31.07 8.23
C LEU A 9 -10.70 29.63 8.52
N THR A 10 -11.61 28.81 9.04
CA THR A 10 -11.44 27.36 9.00
C THR A 10 -11.52 26.96 7.53
N PHE A 11 -10.35 26.77 6.92
CA PHE A 11 -10.21 25.97 5.72
C PHE A 11 -10.70 24.56 6.09
N PHE A 12 -11.97 24.29 5.79
CA PHE A 12 -12.42 22.92 5.58
C PHE A 12 -11.56 22.40 4.44
N ILE A 13 -10.54 21.61 4.77
CA ILE A 13 -9.94 20.68 3.83
C ILE A 13 -11.05 19.66 3.55
N VAL A 14 -11.93 20.02 2.62
CA VAL A 14 -12.79 19.06 1.96
C VAL A 14 -11.81 18.13 1.27
N SER A 15 -11.54 16.98 1.90
CA SER A 15 -10.81 15.89 1.29
C SER A 15 -11.60 15.47 0.06
N CYS A 16 -11.24 16.06 -1.07
CA CYS A 16 -11.83 15.79 -2.35
C CYS A 16 -11.13 14.54 -2.91
N LYS A 17 -11.93 13.50 -3.16
CA LYS A 17 -11.66 12.40 -4.11
C LYS A 17 -10.43 11.52 -3.84
N SER A 18 -10.71 10.28 -3.40
CA SER A 18 -10.22 9.10 -4.10
C SER A 18 -11.29 8.01 -4.07
N SER A 19 -12.09 7.98 -5.13
CA SER A 19 -13.04 6.91 -5.46
C SER A 19 -12.36 5.94 -6.43
N SER A 20 -11.57 4.97 -5.98
CA SER A 20 -10.85 4.08 -6.90
C SER A 20 -10.31 2.85 -6.16
N GLY A 21 -9.81 1.84 -6.85
CA GLY A 21 -9.52 0.53 -6.25
C GLY A 21 -8.52 0.51 -5.08
N ILE A 22 -7.68 1.54 -4.89
CA ILE A 22 -6.62 1.54 -3.87
C ILE A 22 -7.13 1.62 -2.44
N SER A 23 -8.22 2.34 -2.15
CA SER A 23 -8.76 2.38 -0.79
C SER A 23 -9.19 0.98 -0.31
N PHE A 24 -9.79 0.19 -1.21
CA PHE A 24 -10.15 -1.20 -0.93
C PHE A 24 -8.91 -2.07 -0.66
N VAL A 25 -7.83 -1.87 -1.42
CA VAL A 25 -6.56 -2.59 -1.22
C VAL A 25 -5.99 -2.30 0.16
N VAL A 26 -5.92 -1.02 0.53
CA VAL A 26 -5.41 -0.56 1.83
C VAL A 26 -6.25 -1.14 2.97
N GLU A 27 -7.58 -1.07 2.87
CA GLU A 27 -8.49 -1.65 3.86
C GLU A 27 -8.33 -3.17 3.99
N SER A 28 -8.16 -3.86 2.85
CA SER A 28 -8.01 -5.32 2.82
C SER A 28 -6.73 -5.76 3.54
N ILE A 29 -5.61 -5.06 3.33
CA ILE A 29 -4.35 -5.33 4.03
C ILE A 29 -4.50 -5.03 5.52
N ASN A 30 -5.03 -3.84 5.86
CA ASN A 30 -5.14 -3.41 7.26
C ASN A 30 -6.05 -4.28 8.13
N ASN A 31 -7.05 -4.93 7.50
CA ASN A 31 -7.98 -5.85 8.16
C ASN A 31 -7.44 -7.29 8.25
N CYS A 32 -6.31 -7.58 7.60
CA CYS A 32 -5.64 -8.86 7.78
C CYS A 32 -4.83 -8.84 9.09
N SER A 33 -5.28 -9.59 10.09
CA SER A 33 -4.62 -9.72 11.38
C SER A 33 -4.62 -11.18 11.82
N GLU A 34 -3.52 -11.66 12.41
CA GLU A 34 -3.38 -13.07 12.82
C GLU A 34 -4.11 -13.38 14.15
N GLY A 35 -4.89 -12.43 14.68
CA GLY A 35 -5.78 -12.66 15.82
C GLY A 35 -5.10 -12.91 17.17
N SER A 36 -3.79 -12.72 17.28
CA SER A 36 -3.08 -12.65 18.56
C SER A 36 -2.57 -11.23 18.78
N ASN A 37 -2.57 -10.72 20.01
CA ASN A 37 -2.26 -9.34 20.39
C ASN A 37 -0.80 -8.89 20.09
N GLN A 38 -0.13 -9.43 19.08
CA GLN A 38 1.23 -9.08 18.70
C GLN A 38 1.20 -7.98 17.63
N ILE A 39 1.08 -6.74 18.10
CA ILE A 39 1.23 -5.49 17.34
C ILE A 39 2.54 -5.48 16.50
N GLU A 40 3.51 -6.32 16.84
CA GLU A 40 4.81 -6.45 16.17
C GLU A 40 4.78 -7.23 14.83
N VAL A 41 3.70 -7.95 14.49
CA VAL A 41 3.63 -8.85 13.31
C VAL A 41 2.56 -8.47 12.29
N ASP A 42 1.64 -7.58 12.63
CA ASP A 42 0.52 -7.24 11.74
C ASP A 42 0.97 -6.41 10.52
N GLU A 43 0.56 -6.85 9.33
CA GLU A 43 0.72 -6.09 8.09
C GLU A 43 -0.20 -4.86 8.12
N LYS A 44 0.36 -3.70 7.75
CA LYS A 44 -0.38 -2.46 7.61
C LYS A 44 -0.01 -1.76 6.31
N ALA A 45 -0.98 -1.04 5.76
CA ALA A 45 -0.84 -0.30 4.53
C ALA A 45 -1.44 1.11 4.62
N TYR A 46 -0.88 2.01 3.83
CA TYR A 46 -1.49 3.30 3.52
C TYR A 46 -1.08 3.77 2.13
N PHE A 47 -1.88 4.67 1.55
CA PHE A 47 -1.58 5.28 0.26
C PHE A 47 -1.06 6.71 0.46
N ASP A 48 0.14 6.99 -0.04
CA ASP A 48 0.68 8.34 -0.09
C ASP A 48 0.26 9.02 -1.39
N GLU A 49 -0.71 9.93 -1.27
CA GLU A 49 -1.25 10.71 -2.39
C GLU A 49 -0.20 11.59 -3.07
N LYS A 50 0.86 12.01 -2.36
CA LYS A 50 1.89 12.90 -2.93
C LYS A 50 2.85 12.13 -3.83
N SER A 51 3.32 10.97 -3.39
CA SER A 51 4.22 10.11 -4.15
C SER A 51 3.51 9.06 -5.00
N LYS A 52 2.17 8.99 -4.91
CA LYS A 52 1.33 7.97 -5.54
C LYS A 52 1.82 6.55 -5.25
N SER A 53 2.31 6.34 -4.03
CA SER A 53 2.87 5.08 -3.59
C SER A 53 1.97 4.38 -2.59
N LEU A 54 1.80 3.06 -2.76
CA LEU A 54 1.29 2.20 -1.71
C LEU A 54 2.46 1.84 -0.79
N ILE A 55 2.30 2.09 0.49
CA ILE A 55 3.32 1.81 1.50
C ILE A 55 2.77 0.72 2.40
N ILE A 56 3.51 -0.38 2.50
CA ILE A 56 3.18 -1.55 3.33
C ILE A 56 4.29 -1.70 4.36
N TYR A 57 3.94 -2.01 5.60
CA TYR A 57 4.91 -2.23 6.66
C TYR A 57 4.45 -3.33 7.62
N ILE A 58 5.43 -3.96 8.24
CA ILE A 58 5.27 -4.96 9.32
C ILE A 58 6.09 -4.46 10.51
N GLY A 59 5.47 -4.44 11.69
CA GLY A 59 6.02 -3.89 12.92
C GLY A 59 5.12 -2.82 13.55
N GLU A 60 5.62 -2.16 14.59
CA GLU A 60 4.79 -1.31 15.47
C GLU A 60 4.03 -0.20 14.75
N ASN A 61 4.68 0.51 13.81
CA ASN A 61 4.07 1.56 13.02
C ASN A 61 4.89 1.88 11.75
N TYR A 62 4.38 2.73 10.87
CA TYR A 62 5.06 3.08 9.60
C TYR A 62 6.41 3.79 9.78
N ASN A 63 6.66 4.41 10.93
CA ASN A 63 7.95 5.02 11.27
C ASN A 63 8.92 4.03 11.92
N GLN A 64 8.41 3.00 12.60
CA GLN A 64 9.18 1.99 13.33
C GLN A 64 8.74 0.60 12.87
N SER A 65 9.26 0.20 11.72
CA SER A 65 8.92 -1.07 11.06
C SER A 65 10.12 -1.97 10.92
N LEU A 66 9.91 -3.27 11.17
CA LEU A 66 10.90 -4.31 10.92
C LEU A 66 11.08 -4.51 9.41
N GLN A 67 9.98 -4.39 8.65
CA GLN A 67 9.96 -4.51 7.20
C GLN A 67 9.04 -3.46 6.58
N LYS A 68 9.45 -2.86 5.45
CA LYS A 68 8.65 -1.86 4.73
C LYS A 68 8.85 -1.96 3.23
N TRP A 69 7.75 -1.90 2.49
CA TRP A 69 7.71 -1.80 1.03
C TRP A 69 7.14 -0.44 0.62
N ILE A 70 7.82 0.23 -0.30
CA ILE A 70 7.31 1.43 -0.98
C ILE A 70 7.09 1.05 -2.44
N ILE A 71 5.83 1.01 -2.85
CA ILE A 71 5.39 0.53 -4.15
C ILE A 71 4.87 1.73 -4.96
N PRO A 72 5.64 2.26 -5.93
CA PRO A 72 5.23 3.42 -6.72
C PRO A 72 4.19 3.00 -7.76
N LEU A 73 2.90 3.16 -7.43
CA LEU A 73 1.81 2.59 -8.23
C LEU A 73 1.70 3.21 -9.63
N SER A 74 2.04 4.50 -9.79
CA SER A 74 2.10 5.19 -11.09
C SER A 74 3.17 4.64 -12.04
N GLU A 75 4.09 3.81 -11.53
CA GLU A 75 5.16 3.21 -12.32
C GLU A 75 4.88 1.75 -12.67
N LEU A 76 3.72 1.22 -12.26
CA LEU A 76 3.33 -0.17 -12.47
C LEU A 76 2.44 -0.33 -13.71
N ASN A 77 2.54 -1.50 -14.35
CA ASN A 77 1.56 -1.91 -15.35
C ASN A 77 0.45 -2.74 -14.66
N PRO A 78 -0.82 -2.30 -14.70
CA PRO A 78 -1.93 -3.03 -14.07
C PRO A 78 -2.13 -4.44 -14.65
N GLU A 79 -1.82 -4.68 -15.93
CA GLU A 79 -2.00 -6.01 -16.55
C GLU A 79 -1.03 -7.05 -15.98
N ASN A 80 0.08 -6.59 -15.41
CA ASN A 80 1.16 -7.42 -14.89
C ASN A 80 1.03 -7.74 -13.40
N VAL A 81 -0.01 -7.23 -12.74
CA VAL A 81 -0.29 -7.54 -11.33
C VAL A 81 -0.90 -8.93 -11.25
N SER A 82 -0.27 -9.82 -10.50
CA SER A 82 -0.71 -11.20 -10.30
C SER A 82 -0.48 -11.63 -8.87
N TYR A 83 -1.16 -12.72 -8.50
CA TYR A 83 -1.00 -13.37 -7.21
C TYR A 83 -0.22 -14.65 -7.41
N GLN A 84 0.78 -14.89 -6.57
CA GLN A 84 1.59 -16.11 -6.57
C GLN A 84 1.48 -16.77 -5.19
N ASN A 85 1.33 -18.09 -5.16
CA ASN A 85 1.32 -18.89 -3.94
C ASN A 85 2.25 -20.09 -4.14
N ASN A 86 3.54 -19.86 -3.85
CA ASN A 86 4.59 -20.87 -3.99
C ASN A 86 4.96 -21.46 -2.62
N ASP A 87 5.22 -20.60 -1.63
CA ASP A 87 5.50 -20.93 -0.22
C ASP A 87 4.87 -19.91 0.75
N PHE A 88 4.80 -18.66 0.31
CA PHE A 88 4.04 -17.57 0.90
C PHE A 88 3.26 -16.88 -0.20
N THR A 89 2.14 -16.30 0.16
CA THR A 89 1.41 -15.49 -0.79
C THR A 89 2.13 -14.17 -1.08
N GLN A 90 2.20 -13.86 -2.37
CA GLN A 90 2.84 -12.67 -2.88
C GLN A 90 1.98 -12.01 -3.94
N VAL A 91 1.95 -10.69 -3.91
CA VAL A 91 1.51 -9.91 -5.06
C VAL A 91 2.76 -9.62 -5.88
N ALA A 92 2.81 -10.25 -7.05
CA ALA A 92 3.85 -9.99 -8.03
C ALA A 92 3.35 -8.93 -9.00
N THR A 93 4.15 -7.88 -9.18
CA THR A 93 3.94 -6.87 -10.21
C THR A 93 5.20 -6.77 -11.04
N THR A 94 5.08 -6.99 -12.33
CA THR A 94 6.20 -6.82 -13.26
C THR A 94 6.01 -5.55 -14.09
N ILE A 95 7.13 -4.92 -14.44
CA ILE A 95 7.14 -3.75 -15.32
C ILE A 95 7.51 -4.22 -16.72
N PRO A 96 6.95 -3.62 -17.79
CA PRO A 96 7.59 -3.70 -19.10
C PRO A 96 9.07 -3.25 -18.96
N ASN A 97 10.03 -4.09 -19.34
CA ASN A 97 11.50 -3.86 -19.31
C ASN A 97 12.26 -4.26 -18.03
N GLY A 98 11.62 -4.85 -17.01
CA GLY A 98 12.34 -5.57 -15.94
C GLY A 98 13.14 -4.73 -14.94
N LEU A 99 12.82 -3.44 -14.77
CA LEU A 99 13.49 -2.55 -13.82
C LEU A 99 12.92 -2.65 -12.39
N LYS A 100 13.78 -2.45 -11.38
CA LYS A 100 13.41 -2.33 -9.96
C LYS A 100 12.66 -1.03 -9.70
N LYS A 101 11.48 -1.11 -9.06
CA LYS A 101 10.72 0.08 -8.61
C LYS A 101 10.18 -0.03 -7.19
N ILE A 102 9.95 -1.24 -6.68
CA ILE A 102 9.59 -1.43 -5.29
C ILE A 102 10.84 -1.23 -4.45
N LYS A 103 10.79 -0.31 -3.49
CA LYS A 103 11.84 -0.18 -2.47
C LYS A 103 11.49 -1.05 -1.29
N TYR A 104 12.45 -1.79 -0.79
CA TYR A 104 12.30 -2.64 0.39
C TYR A 104 13.28 -2.22 1.46
N TYR A 105 12.79 -2.09 2.68
CA TYR A 105 13.57 -1.76 3.86
C TYR A 105 13.42 -2.88 4.88
N GLN A 106 14.53 -3.25 5.51
CA GLN A 106 14.55 -4.13 6.67
C GLN A 106 15.31 -3.45 7.80
N ASN A 107 14.69 -3.32 8.97
CA ASN A 107 15.25 -2.57 10.10
C ASN A 107 15.71 -1.16 9.68
N GLU A 108 14.84 -0.45 8.95
CA GLU A 108 15.09 0.89 8.39
C GLU A 108 16.20 1.02 7.33
N ILE A 109 16.88 -0.08 6.97
CA ILE A 109 17.95 -0.10 5.96
C ILE A 109 17.36 -0.49 4.62
N GLU A 110 17.53 0.35 3.59
CA GLU A 110 17.15 0.02 2.21
C GLU A 110 17.99 -1.16 1.71
N ASN A 111 17.33 -2.26 1.36
CA ASN A 111 18.02 -3.41 0.81
C ASN A 111 18.00 -3.34 -0.71
N ASP A 112 19.02 -2.68 -1.26
CA ASP A 112 19.06 -2.39 -2.69
C ASP A 112 19.40 -3.59 -3.58
N SER A 113 19.92 -4.66 -2.99
CA SER A 113 20.38 -5.88 -3.69
C SER A 113 19.24 -6.78 -4.18
N LEU A 114 18.05 -6.60 -3.63
CA LEU A 114 16.87 -7.36 -4.01
C LEU A 114 16.17 -6.62 -5.15
N ASN A 115 16.17 -7.20 -6.36
CA ASN A 115 15.28 -6.76 -7.44
C ASN A 115 13.84 -7.09 -7.04
N GLN A 116 13.22 -6.21 -6.25
CA GLN A 116 11.89 -6.44 -5.72
C GLN A 116 10.84 -6.08 -6.77
N PHE A 117 10.22 -7.13 -7.32
CA PHE A 117 9.01 -7.07 -8.14
C PHE A 117 7.84 -7.78 -7.44
N VAL A 118 8.07 -8.28 -6.23
CA VAL A 118 7.08 -8.91 -5.38
C VAL A 118 7.04 -8.17 -4.05
N TYR A 119 5.88 -8.20 -3.41
CA TYR A 119 5.77 -7.97 -1.98
C TYR A 119 4.88 -9.06 -1.40
N ASN A 120 5.16 -9.43 -0.16
CA ASN A 120 4.34 -10.42 0.54
C ASN A 120 3.01 -9.76 0.90
N VAL A 121 1.92 -10.46 0.63
CA VAL A 121 0.62 -10.16 1.23
C VAL A 121 0.26 -11.41 1.99
N HIS A 122 -0.06 -11.29 3.26
CA HIS A 122 -0.41 -12.48 4.01
C HIS A 122 -1.82 -12.99 3.64
N ASP A 123 -1.89 -14.24 3.18
CA ASP A 123 -3.09 -14.90 2.66
C ASP A 123 -3.93 -15.60 3.71
N TYR A 124 -3.43 -15.75 4.93
CA TYR A 124 -4.19 -16.37 6.02
C TYR A 124 -5.51 -15.63 6.33
N CYS A 125 -5.71 -14.43 5.79
CA CYS A 125 -6.94 -13.64 5.91
C CYS A 125 -7.86 -13.66 4.69
N MET A 126 -7.44 -14.18 3.54
CA MET A 126 -8.19 -14.04 2.28
C MET A 126 -8.42 -15.38 1.60
N ASP A 127 -9.69 -15.78 1.48
CA ASP A 127 -10.07 -16.88 0.59
C ASP A 127 -9.79 -16.53 -0.89
N LYS A 128 -9.83 -17.55 -1.76
CA LYS A 128 -9.58 -17.40 -3.20
C LYS A 128 -10.42 -16.29 -3.86
N LYS A 129 -11.69 -16.15 -3.47
CA LYS A 129 -12.60 -15.15 -4.04
C LYS A 129 -12.20 -13.74 -3.61
N ASN A 130 -11.78 -13.57 -2.36
CA ASN A 130 -11.31 -12.30 -1.83
C ASN A 130 -9.96 -11.91 -2.45
N ILE A 131 -9.10 -12.88 -2.76
CA ILE A 131 -7.85 -12.65 -3.51
C ILE A 131 -8.14 -12.12 -4.93
N GLU A 132 -9.05 -12.76 -5.68
CA GLU A 132 -9.41 -12.30 -7.02
C GLU A 132 -9.98 -10.87 -7.00
N LYS A 133 -10.84 -10.58 -6.02
CA LYS A 133 -11.38 -9.24 -5.79
C LYS A 133 -10.26 -8.25 -5.44
N PHE A 134 -9.35 -8.61 -4.56
CA PHE A 134 -8.20 -7.81 -4.19
C PHE A 134 -7.37 -7.42 -5.41
N ILE A 135 -6.98 -8.40 -6.23
CA ILE A 135 -6.19 -8.16 -7.44
C ILE A 135 -6.95 -7.25 -8.42
N GLN A 136 -8.25 -7.47 -8.62
CA GLN A 136 -9.04 -6.61 -9.49
C GLN A 136 -9.07 -5.16 -9.02
N HIS A 137 -9.28 -4.93 -7.72
CA HIS A 137 -9.23 -3.59 -7.13
C HIS A 137 -7.83 -2.98 -7.24
N TYR A 138 -6.77 -3.77 -7.01
CA TYR A 138 -5.39 -3.31 -7.18
C TYR A 138 -5.12 -2.79 -8.60
N ARG A 139 -5.47 -3.59 -9.62
CA ARG A 139 -5.34 -3.21 -11.03
C ARG A 139 -6.13 -1.95 -11.36
N ASN A 140 -7.37 -1.85 -10.89
CA ASN A 140 -8.21 -0.68 -11.09
C ASN A 140 -7.66 0.57 -10.38
N GLY A 141 -7.02 0.37 -9.23
CA GLY A 141 -6.37 1.43 -8.49
C GLY A 141 -5.18 2.01 -9.26
N ILE A 142 -4.31 1.16 -9.79
CA ILE A 142 -3.19 1.59 -10.66
C ILE A 142 -3.71 2.39 -11.86
N ARG A 143 -4.71 1.86 -12.59
CA ARG A 143 -5.25 2.55 -13.80
C ARG A 143 -5.72 3.97 -13.54
N LYS A 144 -6.25 4.23 -12.34
CA LYS A 144 -6.85 5.51 -11.97
C LYS A 144 -5.87 6.50 -11.35
N ILE A 145 -4.61 6.10 -11.12
CA ILE A 145 -3.59 6.99 -10.59
C ILE A 145 -3.08 7.98 -11.66
N ASP A 146 -3.22 7.63 -12.94
CA ASP A 146 -2.79 8.43 -14.09
C ASP A 146 -3.92 9.27 -14.73
N GLU A 147 -5.15 9.18 -14.21
CA GLU A 147 -6.35 9.93 -14.66
C GLU A 147 -6.51 11.27 -13.93
#